data_AF-A0A4R7G581-F1
#
_entry.id   AF-A0A4R7G581-F1
#
_cell.length_a   1.000
_cell.length_b   1.000
_cell.length_c   1.000
_cell.angle_alpha   90.00
_cell.angle_beta   90.00
_cell.angle_gamma   90.00
#
_symmetry.space_group_name_H-M   'P 1'
#
loop_
_entity.id
_entity.type
_entity.pdbx_description
1 polymer ?
#
loop_
_entity_poly.entity_id
_entity_poly.type
_entity_poly.pdbx_seq_one_letter_code
_entity_poly.pdbx_strand_id
1 'polypeptide(L)'
;MTTGLDDAPRAVLAVTLGVASWWITEALPTPATSLPPLFSLPMTGGTDEETAAVAYANPIVFMYMGGFTIALAVQQWNLHRRIAMTIIRMVGTKGNRLVLRVILATAGLSMWISNAVTALPARLPG
;
A
#
# COMPACT_ATOMS: atom_id res chain seq x y z
N MET A 1 16.66 8.00 -37.85
CA MET A 1 15.17 7.95 -37.77
C MET A 1 14.78 8.11 -36.31
N THR A 2 14.62 9.33 -35.82
CA THR A 2 14.12 9.59 -34.46
C THR A 2 12.64 9.96 -34.59
N THR A 3 11.77 9.01 -34.27
CA THR A 3 10.30 9.07 -34.26
C THR A 3 9.81 10.43 -33.78
N GLY A 4 8.91 11.12 -34.48
CA GLY A 4 8.47 12.51 -34.24
C GLY A 4 7.72 12.78 -32.92
N LEU A 5 8.33 12.40 -31.79
CA LEU A 5 7.93 12.72 -30.43
C LEU A 5 8.81 13.86 -29.93
N ASP A 6 8.19 14.86 -29.32
CA ASP A 6 8.86 15.91 -28.55
C ASP A 6 9.70 15.31 -27.40
N ASP A 7 10.62 16.11 -26.85
CA ASP A 7 11.60 15.64 -25.86
C ASP A 7 10.96 15.16 -24.55
N ALA A 8 9.85 15.77 -24.14
CA ALA A 8 9.14 15.42 -22.89
C ALA A 8 8.49 14.02 -22.93
N PRO A 9 7.67 13.63 -23.94
CA PRO A 9 7.15 12.26 -24.06
C PRO A 9 8.23 11.17 -24.10
N ARG A 10 9.37 11.45 -24.73
CA ARG A 10 10.51 10.52 -24.77
C ARG A 10 11.13 10.32 -23.40
N ALA A 11 11.30 11.39 -22.63
CA ALA A 11 11.82 11.34 -21.28
C ALA A 11 10.91 10.49 -20.36
N VAL A 12 9.60 10.71 -20.41
CA VAL A 12 8.62 9.93 -19.63
C VAL A 12 8.70 8.44 -19.97
N LEU A 13 8.78 8.11 -21.26
CA LEU A 13 8.88 6.72 -21.72
C LEU A 13 10.19 6.06 -21.28
N ALA A 14 11.32 6.77 -21.36
CA ALA A 14 12.62 6.26 -20.93
C ALA A 14 12.66 5.98 -19.42
N VAL A 15 12.15 6.90 -18.59
CA VAL A 15 12.06 6.72 -17.13
C VAL A 15 11.14 5.55 -16.79
N THR A 16 9.98 5.46 -17.45
CA THR A 16 9.01 4.38 -17.21
C THR A 16 9.60 3.01 -17.54
N LEU A 17 10.27 2.87 -18.69
CA LEU A 17 10.93 1.63 -19.07
C LEU A 17 12.09 1.28 -18.13
N GLY A 18 12.82 2.28 -17.63
CA GLY A 18 13.88 2.08 -16.64
C GLY A 18 13.34 1.48 -15.33
N VAL A 19 12.28 2.09 -14.78
CA VAL A 19 11.65 1.58 -13.55
C VAL A 19 11.01 0.22 -13.76
N ALA A 20 10.32 0.00 -14.88
CA ALA A 20 9.73 -1.29 -15.21
C ALA A 20 10.80 -2.39 -15.31
N SER A 21 11.94 -2.08 -15.93
CA SER A 21 13.07 -3.01 -16.01
C SER A 21 13.61 -3.35 -14.63
N TRP A 22 13.73 -2.37 -13.72
CA TRP A 22 14.15 -2.62 -12.33
C TRP A 22 13.14 -3.44 -11.53
N TRP A 23 11.83 -3.24 -11.74
CA TRP A 23 10.80 -4.09 -11.12
C TRP A 23 10.87 -5.54 -11.61
N ILE A 24 11.07 -5.76 -12.91
CA ILE A 24 11.17 -7.11 -13.48
C ILE A 24 12.46 -7.81 -13.03
N THR A 25 13.56 -7.07 -12.94
CA THR A 25 14.87 -7.63 -12.58
C THR A 25 15.09 -7.74 -11.07
N GLU A 26 14.19 -7.18 -10.26
CA GLU A 26 14.32 -7.08 -8.79
C GLU A 26 15.71 -6.56 -8.34
N ALA A 27 16.32 -5.69 -9.15
CA ALA A 27 17.70 -5.25 -8.92
C ALA A 27 17.88 -4.45 -7.61
N LEU A 28 16.79 -3.84 -7.12
CA LEU A 28 16.74 -3.08 -5.88
C LEU A 28 15.42 -3.38 -5.15
N PRO A 29 15.35 -3.14 -3.82
CA PRO A 29 14.10 -3.22 -3.07
C PRO A 29 13.02 -2.34 -3.72
N THR A 30 11.77 -2.83 -3.74
CA THR A 30 10.64 -2.12 -4.37
C THR A 30 10.52 -0.65 -3.94
N PRO A 31 10.70 -0.27 -2.65
CA PRO A 31 10.67 1.14 -2.26
C PRO A 31 11.76 1.98 -2.94
N ALA A 32 12.96 1.43 -3.12
CA ALA A 32 14.07 2.12 -3.77
C ALA A 32 13.86 2.26 -5.28
N THR A 33 13.30 1.25 -5.95
CA THR A 33 12.97 1.33 -7.40
C THR A 33 11.87 2.32 -7.74
N SER A 34 11.02 2.66 -6.76
CA SER A 34 9.90 3.58 -6.98
C SER A 34 10.30 5.05 -6.80
N LEU A 35 11.46 5.38 -6.23
CA LEU A 35 11.93 6.77 -6.02
C LEU A 35 12.48 7.49 -7.27
N PRO A 36 13.19 6.85 -8.22
CA PRO A 36 13.86 7.51 -9.33
C PRO A 36 12.99 8.48 -10.15
N PRO A 37 11.71 8.16 -10.47
CA PRO A 37 10.83 9.07 -11.21
C PRO A 37 10.67 10.44 -10.56
N LEU A 38 10.74 10.53 -9.22
CA LEU A 38 10.61 11.77 -8.46
C LEU A 38 11.66 12.81 -8.86
N PHE A 39 12.87 12.36 -9.22
CA PHE A 39 13.97 13.24 -9.61
C PHE A 39 14.19 13.25 -11.12
N SER A 40 14.08 12.10 -11.77
CA SER A 40 14.40 11.97 -13.20
C SER A 40 13.37 12.66 -14.09
N LEU A 41 12.08 12.65 -13.74
CA LEU A 41 11.04 13.28 -14.57
C LEU A 41 11.14 14.82 -14.58
N PRO A 42 11.33 15.50 -13.43
CA PRO A 42 11.58 16.95 -13.44
C PRO A 42 12.90 17.33 -14.12
N MET A 43 13.98 16.59 -13.87
CA MET A 43 15.29 16.87 -14.49
C MET A 43 15.29 16.75 -16.02
N THR A 44 14.43 15.89 -16.57
CA THR A 44 14.36 15.64 -18.02
C THR A 44 13.26 16.47 -18.71
N GLY A 45 12.53 17.31 -17.96
CA GLY A 45 11.42 18.11 -18.50
C GLY A 45 10.16 17.30 -18.81
N GLY A 46 10.03 16.09 -18.25
CA GLY A 46 8.85 15.23 -18.44
C GLY A 46 7.65 15.63 -17.57
N THR A 47 7.88 16.31 -16.44
CA THR A 47 6.84 16.88 -15.57
C THR A 47 7.45 17.96 -14.66
N ASP A 48 6.63 18.77 -14.00
CA ASP A 48 7.10 19.76 -13.03
C ASP A 48 7.40 19.12 -11.66
N GLU A 49 8.31 19.73 -10.90
CA GLU A 49 8.74 19.24 -9.57
C GLU A 49 7.57 19.05 -8.59
N GLU A 50 6.63 20.01 -8.58
CA GLU A 50 5.44 19.94 -7.73
C GLU A 50 4.55 18.75 -8.12
N THR A 51 4.33 18.54 -9.42
CA THR A 51 3.51 17.45 -9.93
C THR A 51 4.13 16.09 -9.60
N ALA A 52 5.45 15.96 -9.75
CA ALA A 52 6.17 14.75 -9.35
C ALA A 52 6.05 14.50 -7.84
N ALA A 53 6.21 15.51 -7.00
CA ALA A 53 6.14 15.36 -5.54
C ALA A 53 4.73 15.00 -5.04
N VAL A 54 3.69 15.65 -5.58
CA VAL A 54 2.29 15.40 -5.18
C VAL A 54 1.88 13.95 -5.47
N ALA A 55 2.40 13.34 -6.54
CA ALA A 55 2.14 11.93 -6.86
C ALA A 55 2.57 10.96 -5.74
N TYR A 56 3.63 11.29 -4.98
CA TYR A 56 4.09 10.47 -3.85
C TYR A 56 3.37 10.81 -2.54
N ALA A 57 2.74 11.98 -2.44
CA ALA A 57 2.03 12.45 -1.25
C ALA A 57 0.56 11.99 -1.20
N ASN A 58 0.21 10.89 -1.88
CA ASN A 58 -1.17 10.40 -1.91
C ASN A 58 -1.66 10.03 -0.49
N PRO A 59 -2.85 10.50 -0.04
CA PRO A 59 -3.39 10.21 1.28
C PRO A 59 -3.45 8.71 1.63
N ILE A 60 -3.63 7.85 0.62
CA ILE A 60 -3.65 6.39 0.78
C ILE A 60 -2.29 5.86 1.26
N VAL A 61 -1.17 6.44 0.81
CA VAL A 61 0.17 6.05 1.26
C VAL A 61 0.32 6.33 2.75
N PHE A 62 -0.11 7.52 3.20
CA PHE A 62 -0.08 7.89 4.62
C PHE A 62 -1.04 7.04 5.47
N MET A 63 -2.20 6.66 4.93
CA MET A 63 -3.11 5.71 5.59
C MET A 63 -2.42 4.36 5.85
N TYR A 64 -1.75 3.80 4.83
CA TYR A 64 -1.00 2.55 4.99
C TYR A 64 0.16 2.70 5.98
N MET A 65 0.90 3.81 5.93
CA MET A 65 1.95 4.11 6.92
C MET A 65 1.39 4.16 8.35
N GLY A 66 0.23 4.80 8.56
CA GLY A 66 -0.45 4.81 9.85
C GLY A 66 -0.87 3.41 10.30
N GLY A 67 -1.42 2.61 9.39
CA GLY A 67 -1.78 1.21 9.64
C GLY A 67 -0.57 0.36 10.05
N PHE A 68 0.55 0.48 9.33
CA PHE A 68 1.80 -0.22 9.69
C PHE A 68 2.38 0.27 11.02
N THR A 69 2.31 1.57 11.31
CA THR A 69 2.77 2.13 12.58
C THR A 69 1.97 1.56 13.75
N ILE A 70 0.63 1.47 13.61
CA ILE A 70 -0.23 0.84 14.62
C ILE A 70 0.09 -0.66 14.75
N ALA A 71 0.30 -1.36 13.64
CA ALA A 71 0.67 -2.78 13.66
C ALA A 71 1.99 -3.02 14.42
N LEU A 72 3.00 -2.19 14.17
CA LEU A 72 4.29 -2.21 14.88
C LEU A 72 4.10 -1.92 16.37
N ALA A 73 3.25 -0.95 16.73
CA ALA A 73 2.91 -0.70 18.13
C ALA A 73 2.29 -1.96 18.77
N VAL A 74 1.25 -2.54 18.17
CA VAL A 74 0.60 -3.77 18.66
C VAL A 74 1.61 -4.91 18.86
N GLN A 75 2.62 -5.01 18.00
CA GLN A 75 3.72 -5.96 18.13
C GLN A 75 4.64 -5.62 19.31
N GLN A 76 5.12 -4.38 19.41
CA GLN A 76 6.06 -3.92 20.44
C GLN A 76 5.49 -4.09 21.86
N TRP A 77 4.21 -3.76 22.07
CA TRP A 77 3.54 -3.95 23.37
C TRP A 77 3.07 -5.39 23.61
N ASN A 78 3.35 -6.32 22.68
CA ASN A 78 2.87 -7.71 22.71
C ASN A 78 1.34 -7.80 22.92
N LEU A 79 0.61 -6.79 22.44
CA LEU A 79 -0.82 -6.65 22.71
C LEU A 79 -1.60 -7.79 22.08
N HIS A 80 -1.21 -8.21 20.87
CA HIS A 80 -1.73 -9.40 20.18
C HIS A 80 -1.66 -10.66 21.07
N ARG A 81 -0.56 -10.85 21.82
CA ARG A 81 -0.38 -11.99 22.74
C ARG A 81 -1.31 -11.90 23.95
N ARG A 82 -1.49 -10.69 24.52
CA ARG A 82 -2.43 -10.44 25.63
C ARG A 82 -3.86 -10.75 25.21
N ILE A 83 -4.27 -10.26 24.04
CA ILE A 83 -5.60 -10.51 23.47
C ILE A 83 -5.79 -12.03 23.25
N ALA A 84 -4.82 -12.71 22.64
CA ALA A 84 -4.88 -14.15 22.42
C ALA A 84 -5.05 -14.95 23.72
N MET A 85 -4.27 -14.62 24.76
CA MET A 85 -4.40 -15.27 26.07
C MET A 85 -5.75 -15.02 26.74
N THR A 86 -6.31 -13.81 26.63
CA THR A 86 -7.64 -13.49 27.15
C THR A 86 -8.73 -14.29 26.44
N ILE A 87 -8.66 -14.40 25.11
CA ILE A 87 -9.61 -15.20 24.33
C ILE A 87 -9.53 -16.68 24.74
N ILE A 88 -8.32 -17.25 24.85
CA ILE A 88 -8.13 -18.65 25.27
C ILE A 88 -8.77 -18.89 26.65
N ARG A 89 -8.58 -17.96 27.60
CA ARG A 89 -9.17 -18.04 28.94
C ARG A 89 -10.70 -17.96 28.92
N MET A 90 -11.30 -17.13 28.06
CA MET A 90 -12.76 -17.04 27.93
C MET A 90 -13.39 -18.23 27.19
N VAL A 91 -12.68 -18.81 26.22
CA VAL A 91 -13.24 -19.81 25.31
C VAL A 91 -13.07 -21.25 25.82
N GLY A 92 -11.99 -21.54 26.54
CA GLY A 92 -11.65 -22.90 26.98
C GLY A 92 -11.16 -23.81 25.82
N THR A 93 -10.53 -24.94 26.15
CA THR A 93 -9.74 -25.78 25.22
C THR A 93 -10.52 -26.84 24.41
N LYS A 94 -11.85 -26.73 24.29
CA LYS A 94 -12.65 -27.74 23.57
C LYS A 94 -12.51 -27.59 22.04
N GLY A 95 -11.62 -28.36 21.44
CA GLY A 95 -11.15 -28.24 20.05
C GLY A 95 -12.22 -28.13 18.96
N ASN A 96 -13.38 -28.78 19.10
CA ASN A 96 -14.41 -28.76 18.04
C ASN A 96 -15.13 -27.40 17.88
N ARG A 97 -15.20 -26.58 18.95
CA ARG A 97 -15.81 -25.23 18.89
C ARG A 97 -14.82 -24.15 18.41
N LEU A 98 -13.52 -24.46 18.40
CA LEU A 98 -12.48 -23.51 17.99
C LEU A 98 -12.55 -23.26 16.48
N VAL A 99 -12.65 -24.32 15.68
CA VAL A 99 -12.68 -24.24 14.21
C VAL A 99 -13.89 -23.44 13.72
N LEU A 100 -15.09 -23.73 14.24
CA LEU A 100 -16.31 -23.00 13.87
C LEU A 100 -16.21 -21.50 14.18
N ARG A 101 -15.58 -21.14 15.31
CA ARG A 101 -15.38 -19.74 15.71
C ARG A 101 -14.36 -19.03 14.83
N VAL A 102 -13.30 -19.72 14.42
CA VAL A 102 -12.31 -19.18 13.46
C VAL A 102 -13.00 -18.89 12.13
N ILE A 103 -13.79 -19.84 11.59
CA ILE A 103 -14.53 -19.65 10.33
C ILE A 103 -15.48 -18.45 10.43
N LEU A 104 -16.26 -18.33 11.52
CA LEU A 104 -17.16 -17.18 11.73
C LEU A 104 -16.40 -15.86 11.86
N ALA A 105 -15.28 -15.82 12.59
CA ALA A 105 -14.46 -14.63 12.73
C ALA A 105 -13.84 -14.19 11.39
N THR A 106 -13.30 -15.14 10.61
CA THR A 106 -12.73 -14.88 9.28
C THR A 106 -13.81 -14.42 8.30
N ALA A 107 -14.99 -15.05 8.28
CA ALA A 107 -16.10 -14.64 7.42
C ALA A 107 -16.60 -13.22 7.77
N GLY A 108 -16.74 -12.92 9.06
CA GLY A 108 -17.12 -11.58 9.53
C GLY A 108 -16.10 -10.50 9.17
N LEU A 109 -14.81 -10.76 9.39
CA LEU A 109 -13.75 -9.82 9.00
C LEU A 109 -13.70 -9.61 7.48
N SER A 110 -13.80 -10.70 6.70
CA SER A 110 -13.76 -10.61 5.23
C SER A 110 -14.90 -9.76 4.68
N MET A 111 -16.11 -9.91 5.24
CA MET A 111 -17.27 -9.11 4.83
C MET A 111 -17.09 -7.62 5.14
N TRP A 112 -16.48 -7.29 6.27
CA TRP A 112 -16.22 -5.91 6.67
C TRP A 112 -15.14 -5.23 5.82
N ILE A 113 -14.02 -5.92 5.56
CA ILE A 113 -12.93 -5.41 4.71
C ILE A 113 -13.46 -5.13 3.29
N SER A 114 -14.33 -5.99 2.75
CA SER A 114 -14.88 -5.82 1.39
C SER A 114 -15.88 -4.67 1.28
N ASN A 115 -16.66 -4.38 2.33
CA ASN A 115 -17.60 -3.26 2.34
C ASN A 115 -16.93 -1.91 2.64
N ALA A 116 -15.89 -1.87 3.48
CA ALA A 116 -15.17 -0.63 3.80
C ALA A 116 -14.44 -0.01 2.59
N VAL A 117 -14.03 -0.84 1.61
CA VAL A 117 -13.43 -0.39 0.34
C VAL A 117 -14.49 0.15 -0.64
N THR A 118 -15.74 -0.31 -0.54
CA THR A 118 -16.85 0.12 -1.41
C THR A 118 -17.61 1.34 -0.83
N ALA A 119 -17.53 1.55 0.48
CA ALA A 119 -18.29 2.57 1.21
C ALA A 119 -17.56 3.92 1.37
N LEU A 120 -16.63 4.26 0.47
CA LEU A 120 -16.14 5.63 0.33
C LEU A 120 -16.99 6.32 -0.74
N PRO A 121 -18.13 6.94 -0.39
CA PRO A 121 -18.90 7.72 -1.35
C PRO A 121 -18.05 8.91 -1.80
N ALA A 122 -17.93 9.06 -3.12
CA ALA A 122 -17.57 10.31 -3.76
C ALA A 122 -18.54 11.41 -3.25
N ARG A 123 -18.13 12.12 -2.20
CA ARG A 123 -18.75 13.39 -1.83
C ARG A 123 -17.98 14.49 -2.55
N LEU A 124 -18.42 14.84 -3.75
CA LEU A 124 -18.12 16.14 -4.35
C LEU A 124 -19.20 17.12 -3.90
N PRO A 125 -18.88 18.13 -3.06
CA PRO A 125 -19.67 19.34 -2.97
C PRO A 125 -19.20 20.37 -4.02
N GLY A 126 -20.16 20.99 -4.72
CA GLY A 126 -19.95 22.22 -5.50
C GLY A 126 -19.74 22.01 -6.99
#